data_AF-A0A1I1TSM2-F1
#
_entry.id   AF-A0A1I1TSM2-F1
#
_cell.length_a   1.000
_cell.length_b   1.000
_cell.length_c   1.000
_cell.angle_alpha   90.00
_cell.angle_beta   90.00
_cell.angle_gamma   90.00
#
_symmetry.space_group_name_H-M   'P 1'
#
loop_
_entity.id
_entity.type
_entity.pdbx_description
1 polymer ?
#
loop_
_entity_poly.entity_id
_entity_poly.type
_entity_poly.pdbx_seq_one_letter_code
_entity_poly.pdbx_strand_id
1 'polypeptide(L)'
;MADDYRPALADYFDELEARYADANGDFSFDSLSDEELLKIEELARHAIYEDGQVTTQEKLNLQPLLDLVGKQRAKRGLPPATH
;
A
#
# COMPACT_ATOMS: atom_id res chain seq x y z
N MET A 1 -25.27 -3.57 -9.14
CA MET A 1 -24.90 -2.94 -7.87
C MET A 1 -23.58 -3.57 -7.48
N ALA A 2 -22.47 -2.97 -7.91
CA ALA A 2 -21.23 -3.18 -7.19
C ALA A 2 -21.37 -2.23 -6.01
N ASP A 3 -21.76 -2.78 -4.86
CA ASP A 3 -21.53 -2.12 -3.57
C ASP A 3 -20.10 -1.55 -3.59
N ASP A 4 -19.90 -0.32 -3.09
CA ASP A 4 -18.62 0.40 -3.04
C ASP A 4 -17.51 -0.47 -2.43
N TYR A 5 -16.91 -1.32 -3.26
CA TYR A 5 -15.88 -2.25 -2.82
C TYR A 5 -14.60 -1.46 -2.60
N ARG A 6 -14.17 -1.38 -1.33
CA ARG A 6 -12.88 -0.83 -0.96
C ARG A 6 -11.99 -1.97 -0.47
N PRO A 7 -10.84 -2.22 -1.13
CA PRO A 7 -9.89 -3.20 -0.62
C PRO A 7 -9.32 -2.70 0.71
N ALA A 8 -8.94 -3.61 1.62
CA ALA A 8 -8.35 -3.27 2.92
C ALA A 8 -7.11 -2.35 2.81
N LEU A 9 -6.42 -2.37 1.67
CA LEU A 9 -5.36 -1.43 1.35
C LEU A 9 -5.84 0.03 1.40
N ALA A 10 -7.03 0.32 0.88
CA ALA A 10 -7.60 1.67 0.84
C ALA A 10 -7.88 2.19 2.26
N ASP A 11 -8.47 1.36 3.13
CA ASP A 11 -8.73 1.74 4.52
C ASP A 11 -7.42 2.00 5.27
N TYR A 12 -6.38 1.22 4.99
CA TYR A 12 -5.07 1.43 5.59
C TYR A 12 -4.39 2.73 5.11
N PHE A 13 -4.58 3.12 3.84
CA PHE A 13 -4.15 4.42 3.36
C PHE A 13 -4.86 5.57 4.09
N ASP A 14 -6.17 5.47 4.32
CA ASP A 14 -6.93 6.47 5.09
C ASP A 14 -6.35 6.60 6.52
N GLU A 15 -5.99 5.48 7.16
CA GLU A 15 -5.35 5.48 8.50
C GLU A 15 -3.96 6.12 8.49
N LEU A 16 -3.20 5.98 7.41
CA LEU A 16 -1.89 6.60 7.26
C LEU A 16 -2.00 8.09 6.98
N GLU A 17 -2.91 8.49 6.12
CA GLU A 17 -3.23 9.90 5.85
C GLU A 17 -3.65 10.60 7.15
N ALA A 18 -4.56 10.00 7.93
CA ALA A 18 -4.99 10.56 9.20
C ALA A 18 -3.85 10.77 10.22
N ARG A 19 -2.76 9.99 10.12
CA ARG A 19 -1.62 10.04 11.04
C ARG A 19 -0.47 10.90 10.56
N TYR A 20 -0.19 10.88 9.26
CA TYR A 20 1.04 11.42 8.69
C TYR A 20 0.81 12.51 7.64
N ALA A 21 -0.44 12.75 7.20
CA ALA A 21 -0.71 13.82 6.25
C ALA A 21 -0.37 15.18 6.86
N ASP A 22 0.28 16.01 6.05
CA ASP A 22 0.56 17.39 6.39
C ASP A 22 -0.70 18.26 6.22
N ALA A 23 -0.54 19.58 6.41
CA ALA A 23 -1.65 20.53 6.28
C ALA A 23 -2.27 20.58 4.87
N ASN A 24 -1.62 20.00 3.85
CA ASN A 24 -2.11 19.91 2.48
C ASN A 24 -2.75 18.55 2.17
N GLY A 25 -2.75 17.61 3.12
CA GLY A 25 -3.25 16.25 2.91
C GLY A 25 -2.21 15.31 2.29
N ASP A 26 -0.97 15.75 2.10
CA ASP A 26 0.09 14.93 1.54
C ASP A 26 0.84 14.19 2.64
N PHE A 27 1.09 12.89 2.47
CA PHE A 27 1.99 12.14 3.35
C PHE A 27 3.07 11.42 2.55
N SER A 28 4.26 11.31 3.13
CA SER A 28 5.41 10.66 2.50
C SER A 28 5.63 9.26 3.05
N PHE A 29 5.99 8.33 2.16
CA PHE A 29 6.45 6.99 2.54
C PHE A 29 7.73 7.01 3.39
N ASP A 30 8.51 8.10 3.34
CA ASP A 30 9.68 8.25 4.21
C ASP A 30 9.28 8.36 5.69
N SER A 31 8.06 8.81 6.00
CA SER A 31 7.53 8.95 7.37
C SER A 31 7.07 7.63 7.99
N LEU A 32 6.88 6.59 7.17
CA LEU A 32 6.34 5.30 7.60
C LEU A 32 7.35 4.52 8.43
N SER A 33 6.91 3.70 9.36
CA SER A 33 7.73 2.70 10.03
C SER A 33 7.98 1.48 9.13
N ASP A 34 8.91 0.62 9.52
CA ASP A 34 9.21 -0.61 8.78
C ASP A 34 8.04 -1.61 8.81
N GLU A 35 7.31 -1.64 9.91
CA GLU A 35 6.09 -2.44 10.07
C GLU A 35 4.95 -1.91 9.18
N GLU A 36 4.83 -0.59 9.05
CA GLU A 36 3.82 0.03 8.19
C GLU A 36 4.14 -0.21 6.72
N LEU A 37 5.41 -0.11 6.32
CA LEU A 37 5.84 -0.48 4.97
C LEU A 37 5.56 -1.96 4.67
N LEU A 38 5.83 -2.87 5.62
CA LEU A 38 5.48 -4.28 5.47
C LEU A 38 3.97 -4.45 5.29
N LYS A 39 3.16 -3.74 6.07
CA LYS A 39 1.70 -3.85 6.02
C LYS A 39 1.13 -3.36 4.69
N ILE A 40 1.65 -2.25 4.14
CA ILE A 40 1.29 -1.79 2.79
C ILE A 40 1.63 -2.88 1.77
N GLU A 41 2.81 -3.48 1.86
CA GLU A 41 3.22 -4.53 0.92
C GLU A 41 2.28 -5.73 0.96
N GLU A 42 1.94 -6.22 2.14
CA GLU A 42 1.00 -7.35 2.33
C GLU A 42 -0.37 -7.04 1.73
N LEU A 43 -0.95 -5.88 2.06
CA LEU A 43 -2.27 -5.48 1.59
C LEU A 43 -2.29 -5.25 0.08
N ALA A 44 -1.23 -4.66 -0.48
CA ALA A 44 -1.09 -4.46 -1.91
C ALA A 44 -0.96 -5.78 -2.66
N ARG A 45 -0.16 -6.74 -2.16
CA ARG A 45 -0.06 -8.07 -2.76
C ARG A 45 -1.40 -8.80 -2.73
N HIS A 46 -2.12 -8.77 -1.62
CA HIS A 46 -3.45 -9.37 -1.52
C HIS A 46 -4.42 -8.75 -2.54
N ALA A 47 -4.52 -7.42 -2.59
CA ALA A 47 -5.38 -6.70 -3.54
C ALA A 47 -5.04 -7.02 -5.01
N ILE A 48 -3.77 -7.22 -5.33
CA ILE A 48 -3.31 -7.50 -6.68
C ILE A 48 -3.53 -8.97 -7.08
N TYR A 49 -3.08 -9.92 -6.25
CA TYR A 49 -2.94 -11.31 -6.66
C TYR A 49 -4.07 -12.21 -6.17
N GLU A 50 -4.72 -11.87 -5.07
CA GLU A 50 -5.67 -12.76 -4.38
C GLU A 50 -7.09 -12.24 -4.42
N ASP A 51 -7.27 -10.93 -4.44
CA ASP A 51 -8.56 -10.28 -4.36
C ASP A 51 -9.32 -10.37 -5.70
N GLY A 52 -10.41 -11.13 -5.70
CA GLY A 52 -11.30 -11.31 -6.85
C GLY A 52 -12.24 -10.14 -7.12
N GLN A 53 -12.35 -9.18 -6.18
CA GLN A 53 -13.23 -8.02 -6.31
C GLN A 53 -12.49 -6.80 -6.87
N VAL A 54 -11.16 -6.73 -6.74
CA VAL A 54 -10.33 -5.73 -7.42
C VAL A 54 -10.27 -6.02 -8.91
N THR A 55 -10.63 -5.03 -9.73
CA THR A 55 -10.64 -5.18 -11.19
C THR A 55 -9.22 -5.27 -11.77
N THR A 56 -9.10 -5.84 -12.96
CA THR A 56 -7.80 -5.93 -13.65
C THR A 56 -7.11 -4.57 -13.81
N GLN A 57 -7.85 -3.49 -14.08
CA GLN A 57 -7.26 -2.16 -14.22
C GLN A 57 -6.74 -1.63 -12.87
N GLU A 58 -7.48 -1.82 -11.78
CA GLU A 58 -7.03 -1.43 -10.44
C GLU A 58 -5.77 -2.21 -10.03
N LYS A 59 -5.72 -3.52 -10.34
CA LYS A 59 -4.51 -4.34 -10.11
C LYS A 59 -3.29 -3.79 -10.84
N LEU A 60 -3.44 -3.38 -12.10
CA LEU A 60 -2.36 -2.74 -12.86
C LEU A 60 -1.94 -1.40 -12.25
N ASN A 61 -2.89 -0.60 -11.78
CA ASN A 61 -2.62 0.68 -11.11
C ASN A 61 -1.90 0.51 -9.77
N LEU A 62 -2.10 -0.63 -9.08
CA LEU A 62 -1.45 -0.94 -7.82
C LEU A 62 -0.04 -1.54 -7.99
N GLN A 63 0.33 -2.07 -9.16
CA GLN A 63 1.68 -2.64 -9.39
C GLN A 63 2.83 -1.69 -9.00
N PRO A 64 2.82 -0.39 -9.38
CA PRO A 64 3.90 0.53 -9.04
C PRO A 64 4.07 0.77 -7.53
N LEU A 65 3.03 0.52 -6.72
CA LEU A 65 3.10 0.65 -5.27
C LEU A 65 4.06 -0.39 -4.67
N LEU A 66 4.05 -1.63 -5.18
CA LEU A 66 4.97 -2.68 -4.73
C LEU A 66 6.43 -2.28 -5.00
N ASP A 67 6.70 -1.70 -6.16
CA ASP A 67 8.04 -1.18 -6.50
C ASP A 67 8.46 -0.04 -5.56
N LEU A 68 7.53 0.87 -5.22
CA LEU A 68 7.80 1.99 -4.31
C LEU A 68 8.13 1.49 -2.90
N VAL A 69 7.33 0.56 -2.36
CA VAL A 69 7.56 -0.04 -1.05
C VAL A 69 8.89 -0.81 -1.03
N GLY A 70 9.17 -1.58 -2.08
CA GLY A 70 10.45 -2.29 -2.23
C GLY A 70 11.65 -1.35 -2.21
N LYS A 71 11.58 -0.22 -2.92
CA LYS A 71 12.64 0.83 -2.88
C LYS A 71 12.81 1.43 -1.50
N GLN A 72 11.72 1.71 -0.78
CA GLN A 72 11.78 2.27 0.57
C GLN A 72 12.37 1.30 1.58
N ARG A 73 12.00 0.02 1.51
CA ARG A 73 12.60 -1.04 2.34
C ARG A 73 14.09 -1.21 2.05
N ALA A 74 14.47 -1.24 0.77
CA ALA A 74 15.88 -1.34 0.36
C ALA A 74 16.73 -0.16 0.85
N LYS A 75 16.20 1.07 0.81
CA LYS A 75 16.86 2.27 1.35
C LYS A 75 17.18 2.15 2.84
N ARG A 76 16.38 1.38 3.59
CA ARG A 76 16.53 1.13 5.02
C ARG A 76 17.36 -0.12 5.36
N GLY A 77 17.87 -0.81 4.34
CA GLY A 77 18.61 -2.06 4.51
C GLY A 77 17.74 -3.25 4.95
N LEU A 78 16.41 -3.14 4.80
CA LEU A 78 15.49 -4.22 5.12
C LEU A 78 15.48 -5.26 3.98
N PRO A 79 15.37 -6.56 4.30
CA PRO A 79 15.18 -7.56 3.28
C PRO A 79 13.86 -7.31 2.52
N PRO A 80 13.81 -7.67 1.22
CA PRO A 80 12.53 -7.73 0.51
C PRO A 80 11.59 -8.66 1.29
N ALA A 81 10.29 -8.35 1.36
CA ALA A 81 9.36 -9.25 2.04
C ALA A 81 9.42 -10.62 1.36
N THR A 82 9.92 -11.60 2.10
CA THR A 82 10.16 -12.96 1.62
C THR A 82 8.81 -13.62 1.33
N HIS A 83 8.70 -14.24 0.15
CA HIS A 83 7.58 -15.09 -0.25
C HIS A 83 7.47 -16.34 0.62
#